data_AF-A0A2N2QZ16-F1
#
_entry.id   AF-A0A2N2QZ16-F1
#
_cell.length_a   1.000
_cell.length_b   1.000
_cell.length_c   1.000
_cell.angle_alpha   90.00
_cell.angle_beta   90.00
_cell.angle_gamma   90.00
#
_symmetry.space_group_name_H-M   'P 1'
#
loop_
_entity.id
_entity.type
_entity.pdbx_description
1 polymer ?
#
loop_
_entity_poly.entity_id
_entity_poly.type
_entity_poly.pdbx_seq_one_letter_code
_entity_poly.pdbx_strand_id
1 'polypeptide(L)'
;MLEAADRLKSQCQSQLELTLNLGNLGLGCCERLTEINGQFARALLTQAGTDSQSWLRGDASGFMVGTGRTVLDHWASMLACCTDFQRQVLTGLAKK
;
A
#
# COMPACT_ATOMS: atom_id res chain seq x y z
N MET A 1 11.11 -43.47 -14.12
CA MET A 1 10.00 -43.21 -13.15
C MET A 1 10.47 -42.33 -12.00
N LEU A 2 11.58 -42.64 -11.31
CA LEU A 2 12.12 -41.80 -10.23
C LEU A 2 12.41 -40.35 -10.68
N GLU A 3 13.10 -40.15 -11.80
CA GLU A 3 13.45 -38.81 -12.31
C GLU A 3 12.23 -37.93 -12.63
N ALA A 4 11.14 -38.54 -13.10
CA ALA A 4 9.90 -37.82 -13.38
C ALA A 4 9.20 -37.39 -12.08
N ALA A 5 9.23 -38.25 -11.05
CA ALA A 5 8.71 -37.93 -9.73
C ALA A 5 9.53 -36.82 -9.04
N ASP A 6 10.86 -36.87 -9.14
CA ASP A 6 11.75 -35.85 -8.58
C ASP A 6 11.57 -34.48 -9.27
N ARG A 7 11.40 -34.46 -10.60
CA ARG A 7 11.07 -33.24 -11.35
C ARG A 7 9.74 -32.66 -10.92
N LEU A 8 8.69 -33.49 -10.81
CA LEU A 8 7.37 -33.04 -10.36
C LEU A 8 7.42 -32.47 -8.94
N LYS A 9 8.14 -33.13 -8.03
CA LYS A 9 8.35 -32.66 -6.66
C LYS A 9 9.04 -31.29 -6.63
N SER A 10 10.12 -31.12 -7.39
CA SER A 10 10.85 -29.84 -7.48
C SER A 10 9.97 -28.72 -8.03
N GLN A 11 9.18 -28.99 -9.08
CA GLN A 11 8.22 -28.02 -9.63
C GLN A 11 7.15 -27.63 -8.62
N CYS A 12 6.59 -28.60 -7.90
CA CYS A 12 5.59 -28.36 -6.86
C CYS A 12 6.15 -27.48 -5.73
N GLN A 13 7.36 -27.78 -5.24
CA GLN A 13 8.04 -26.97 -4.23
C GLN A 13 8.28 -25.54 -4.71
N SER A 14 8.77 -25.37 -5.95
CA SER A 14 8.99 -24.05 -6.54
C SER A 14 7.69 -23.26 -6.73
N GLN A 15 6.57 -23.91 -7.08
CA GLN A 15 5.25 -23.26 -7.16
C GLN A 15 4.71 -22.85 -5.79
N LEU A 16 4.89 -23.70 -4.78
CA LEU A 16 4.50 -23.37 -3.40
C LEU A 16 5.29 -22.17 -2.88
N GLU A 17 6.61 -22.16 -3.08
CA GLU A 17 7.47 -21.04 -2.68
C GLU A 17 7.09 -19.73 -3.37
N LEU A 18 6.82 -19.75 -4.68
CA LEU A 18 6.34 -18.57 -5.38
C LEU A 18 5.01 -18.08 -4.80
N THR A 19 4.07 -18.98 -4.54
CA THR A 19 2.75 -18.64 -3.99
C THR A 19 2.87 -17.99 -2.62
N LEU A 20 3.71 -18.55 -1.74
CA LEU A 20 3.99 -17.97 -0.42
C LEU A 20 4.63 -16.59 -0.53
N ASN A 21 5.61 -16.43 -1.42
CA ASN A 21 6.27 -15.14 -1.63
C ASN A 21 5.30 -14.07 -2.14
N LEU A 22 4.44 -14.40 -3.12
CA LEU A 22 3.41 -13.49 -3.61
C LEU A 22 2.38 -13.15 -2.51
N GLY A 23 1.98 -14.13 -1.71
CA GLY A 23 1.11 -13.92 -0.56
C GLY A 23 1.70 -12.95 0.47
N ASN A 24 2.97 -13.15 0.84
CA ASN A 24 3.68 -12.28 1.77
C ASN A 24 3.83 -10.85 1.23
N LEU A 25 4.13 -10.69 -0.06
CA LEU A 25 4.17 -9.38 -0.71
C LEU A 25 2.80 -8.67 -0.65
N GLY A 26 1.72 -9.42 -0.89
CA GLY A 26 0.36 -8.90 -0.82
C GLY A 26 0.00 -8.45 0.60
N LEU A 27 0.27 -9.28 1.61
CA LEU A 27 0.05 -8.95 3.01
C LEU A 27 0.84 -7.69 3.43
N GLY A 28 2.13 -7.62 3.07
CA GLY A 28 2.96 -6.45 3.37
C GLY A 28 2.53 -5.17 2.63
N CYS A 29 1.83 -5.28 1.50
CA CYS A 29 1.19 -4.14 0.83
C CYS A 29 -0.06 -3.69 1.61
N CYS A 30 -0.90 -4.64 2.04
CA CYS A 30 -2.09 -4.35 2.86
C CYS A 30 -1.75 -3.68 4.19
N GLU A 31 -0.69 -4.14 4.87
CA GLU A 31 -0.19 -3.53 6.10
C GLU A 31 0.21 -2.07 5.87
N ARG A 32 1.01 -1.80 4.83
CA ARG A 32 1.43 -0.44 4.46
C ARG A 32 0.25 0.45 4.06
N LEU A 33 -0.70 -0.05 3.29
CA LEU A 33 -1.91 0.70 2.95
C LEU A 33 -2.76 1.02 4.19
N THR A 34 -2.85 0.08 5.13
CA THR A 34 -3.54 0.30 6.42
C THR A 34 -2.87 1.41 7.21
N GLU A 35 -1.53 1.42 7.26
CA GLU A 35 -0.78 2.49 7.91
C GLU A 35 -0.99 3.85 7.23
N ILE A 36 -0.89 3.90 5.90
CA ILE A 36 -1.13 5.12 5.10
C ILE A 36 -2.54 5.66 5.35
N ASN A 37 -3.56 4.80 5.34
CA ASN A 37 -4.94 5.17 5.66
C ASN A 37 -5.08 5.69 7.10
N GLY A 38 -4.41 5.04 8.05
CA GLY A 38 -4.41 5.47 9.45
C GLY A 38 -3.73 6.83 9.65
N GLN A 39 -2.62 7.09 8.97
CA GLN A 39 -1.95 8.40 8.96
C GLN A 39 -2.83 9.48 8.35
N PHE A 40 -3.48 9.19 7.22
CA PHE A 40 -4.42 10.09 6.57
C PHE A 40 -5.63 10.43 7.46
N ALA A 41 -6.25 9.41 8.08
CA ALA A 41 -7.36 9.61 8.99
C ALA A 41 -6.97 10.48 10.20
N ARG A 42 -5.80 10.25 10.78
CA ARG A 42 -5.27 11.10 11.85
C ARG A 42 -5.06 12.54 11.39
N ALA A 43 -4.46 12.73 10.20
CA ALA A 43 -4.26 14.07 9.64
C ALA A 43 -5.59 14.81 9.45
N LEU A 44 -6.61 14.15 8.88
CA LEU A 44 -7.95 14.72 8.73
C LEU A 44 -8.59 15.07 10.08
N LEU A 45 -8.46 14.22 11.10
CA LEU A 45 -9.03 14.48 12.43
C LEU A 45 -8.33 15.64 13.15
N THR A 46 -6.99 15.70 13.10
CA THR A 46 -6.22 16.82 13.65
C THR A 46 -6.58 18.12 12.95
N GLN A 47 -6.72 18.05 11.63
CA GLN A 47 -7.10 19.17 10.79
C GLN A 47 -8.53 19.64 11.11
N ALA A 48 -9.51 18.74 11.22
CA ALA A 48 -10.88 19.10 11.66
C ALA A 48 -10.92 19.78 13.04
N GLY A 49 -10.04 19.35 13.96
CA GLY A 49 -9.89 19.98 15.27
C GLY A 49 -9.38 21.42 15.21
N THR A 50 -8.43 21.71 14.32
CA THR A 50 -7.86 23.06 14.13
C THR A 50 -8.73 23.97 13.26
N ASP A 51 -9.41 23.39 12.28
CA ASP A 51 -10.19 24.10 11.29
C ASP A 51 -11.55 24.59 11.80
N SER A 52 -12.09 23.96 12.84
CA SER A 52 -13.25 24.49 13.56
C SER A 52 -13.01 25.92 14.07
N GLN A 53 -11.77 26.26 14.44
CA GLN A 53 -11.38 27.62 14.86
C GLN A 53 -11.05 28.56 13.70
N SER A 54 -10.61 28.02 12.56
CA SER A 54 -10.25 28.81 11.36
C SER A 54 -11.48 29.22 10.56
N TRP A 55 -12.44 28.30 10.41
CA TRP A 55 -13.71 28.56 9.72
C TRP A 55 -14.53 29.64 10.45
N LEU A 56 -14.51 29.64 11.79
CA LEU A 56 -15.09 30.71 12.63
C LEU A 56 -14.42 32.08 12.43
N ARG A 57 -13.17 32.13 11.92
CA ARG A 57 -12.45 33.37 11.60
C ARG A 57 -12.57 33.79 10.13
N GLY A 58 -13.31 33.05 9.31
CA GLY A 58 -13.56 33.37 7.91
C GLY A 58 -12.45 32.95 6.92
N ASP A 59 -11.45 32.18 7.36
CA ASP A 59 -10.39 31.68 6.47
C ASP A 59 -10.77 30.31 5.87
N ALA A 60 -11.75 30.33 4.97
CA ALA A 60 -12.16 29.13 4.22
C ALA A 60 -11.09 28.67 3.21
N SER A 61 -10.21 29.57 2.77
CA SER A 61 -9.12 29.26 1.84
C SER A 61 -8.04 28.38 2.47
N GLY A 62 -7.59 28.68 3.69
CA GLY A 62 -6.62 27.88 4.42
C GLY A 62 -7.10 26.45 4.66
N PHE A 63 -8.39 26.31 5.01
CA PHE A 63 -9.07 25.01 5.17
C PHE A 63 -8.99 24.14 3.90
N MET A 64 -9.41 24.70 2.76
CA MET A 64 -9.45 23.96 1.50
C MET A 64 -8.06 23.57 1.00
N VAL A 65 -7.08 24.46 1.15
CA VAL A 65 -5.69 24.19 0.74
C VAL A 65 -5.05 23.12 1.62
N GLY A 66 -5.22 23.20 2.95
CA GLY A 66 -4.72 22.19 3.87
C GLY A 66 -5.33 20.81 3.61
N THR A 67 -6.65 20.76 3.41
CA THR A 67 -7.37 19.49 3.17
C THR A 67 -6.97 18.90 1.83
N GLY A 68 -6.91 19.75 0.78
CA GLY A 68 -6.49 19.33 -0.55
C GLY A 68 -5.08 18.75 -0.56
N ARG A 69 -4.15 19.38 0.16
CA ARG A 69 -2.79 18.85 0.32
C ARG A 69 -2.78 17.48 1.01
N THR A 70 -3.49 17.34 2.12
CA THR A 70 -3.59 16.06 2.86
C THR A 70 -4.14 14.94 1.98
N VAL A 71 -5.15 15.22 1.15
CA VAL A 71 -5.73 14.24 0.20
C VAL A 71 -4.73 13.87 -0.89
N LEU A 72 -4.05 14.85 -1.49
CA LEU A 72 -3.07 14.59 -2.56
C LEU A 72 -1.86 13.80 -2.04
N ASP A 73 -1.33 14.13 -0.86
CA ASP A 73 -0.22 13.42 -0.24
C ASP A 73 -0.60 11.96 0.09
N HIS A 74 -1.85 11.75 0.55
CA HIS A 74 -2.40 10.42 0.78
C HIS A 74 -2.51 9.60 -0.53
N TRP A 75 -3.05 10.19 -1.59
CA TRP A 75 -3.17 9.54 -2.90
C TRP A 75 -1.80 9.18 -3.48
N ALA A 76 -0.83 10.10 -3.41
CA ALA A 76 0.53 9.84 -3.84
C ALA A 76 1.15 8.66 -3.09
N SER A 77 0.94 8.58 -1.77
CA SER A 77 1.45 7.50 -0.92
C SER A 77 0.81 6.15 -1.26
N MET A 78 -0.51 6.11 -1.47
CA MET A 78 -1.21 4.88 -1.89
C MET A 78 -0.72 4.40 -3.26
N LEU A 79 -0.60 5.30 -4.24
CA LEU A 79 -0.13 4.97 -5.58
C LEU A 79 1.31 4.43 -5.57
N ALA A 80 2.19 5.06 -4.79
CA ALA A 80 3.56 4.58 -4.60
C ALA A 80 3.58 3.17 -4.01
N CYS A 81 2.81 2.91 -2.95
CA CYS A 81 2.71 1.59 -2.32
C CYS A 81 2.24 0.52 -3.32
N CYS A 82 1.17 0.80 -4.08
CA CYS A 82 0.64 -0.12 -5.09
C CYS A 82 1.64 -0.38 -6.23
N THR A 83 2.33 0.67 -6.69
CA THR A 83 3.35 0.55 -7.75
C THR A 83 4.54 -0.28 -7.29
N ASP A 84 4.99 -0.09 -6.05
CA ASP A 84 6.08 -0.87 -5.47
C ASP A 84 5.69 -2.34 -5.28
N PHE A 85 4.46 -2.62 -4.88
CA PHE A 85 3.94 -3.98 -4.83
C PHE A 85 3.92 -4.63 -6.22
N GLN A 86 3.39 -3.95 -7.23
CA GLN A 86 3.38 -4.44 -8.61
C GLN A 86 4.81 -4.73 -9.11
N ARG A 87 5.76 -3.83 -8.85
CA ARG A 87 7.16 -4.03 -9.21
C ARG A 87 7.76 -5.27 -8.54
N GLN A 88 7.49 -5.47 -7.26
CA GLN A 88 7.97 -6.64 -6.51
C GLN A 88 7.36 -7.95 -7.03
N VAL A 89 6.06 -7.96 -7.34
CA VAL A 89 5.38 -9.11 -7.96
C VAL A 89 5.99 -9.45 -9.31
N LEU A 90 6.13 -8.47 -10.21
CA LEU A 90 6.71 -8.69 -11.54
C LEU A 90 8.15 -9.18 -11.46
N THR A 91 8.94 -8.63 -10.53
CA THR A 91 10.33 -9.07 -10.29
C THR A 91 10.37 -10.50 -9.76
N GLY A 92 9.44 -10.88 -8.87
CA GLY A 92 9.34 -12.23 -8.34
C GLY A 92 8.94 -13.26 -9.40
N LEU A 93 8.04 -12.88 -10.32
CA LEU A 93 7.62 -13.72 -11.44
C LEU A 93 8.73 -13.87 -12.50
N ALA A 94 9.50 -12.81 -12.78
CA ALA A 94 10.58 -12.83 -13.76
C ALA A 94 11.81 -13.64 -13.34
N LYS A 95 11.95 -13.98 -12.05
CA LYS A 95 13.05 -14.80 -11.50
C LYS A 95 12.82 -16.32 -11.66
N LYS A 96 11.74 -16.71 -12.31
CA LYS A 96 11.31 -18.10 -12.49
C LYS A 96 11.31 -18.49 -13.96
#